data_AF-A0A7S0R2L9-F1
#
_entry.id   AF-A0A7S0R2L9-F1
#
_cell.length_a   1.000
_cell.length_b   1.000
_cell.length_c   1.000
_cell.angle_alpha   90.00
_cell.angle_beta   90.00
_cell.angle_gamma   90.00
#
_symmetry.space_group_name_H-M   'P 1'
#
loop_
_entity.id
_entity.type
_entity.pdbx_description
1 polymer ?
#
loop_
_entity_poly.entity_id
_entity_poly.type
_entity_poly.pdbx_seq_one_letter_code
_entity_poly.pdbx_strand_id
1 'polypeptide(L)'
;LKACVKALHSAGIEVLVGLSYATTAEGTDEHPRPLSLRGVDAASYYRVREQGALVEWAEGAGCALDHSKHQVKTLVLDSMRHWAAEYRVDGFYVYGATELQQGKAGEQLRIPPLLEAVALDPVLNGLKVFAADVPPARVGAMPHWKVLGERNALFRDDARRFLSGRGGGAAGFVT
;
A
#
# COMPACT_ATOMS: atom_id res chain seq x y z
N LEU A 1 -11.34 -16.88 10.83
CA LEU A 1 -10.17 -16.55 10.00
C LEU A 1 -8.97 -17.46 10.25
N LYS A 2 -8.39 -17.54 11.46
CA LYS A 2 -7.22 -18.43 11.75
C LYS A 2 -7.40 -19.88 11.26
N ALA A 3 -8.57 -20.48 11.48
CA ALA A 3 -8.89 -21.82 10.98
C ALA A 3 -8.90 -21.93 9.43
N CYS A 4 -9.33 -20.88 8.73
CA CYS A 4 -9.34 -20.83 7.26
C CYS A 4 -7.91 -20.76 6.71
N VAL A 5 -7.06 -19.90 7.30
CA VAL A 5 -5.63 -19.84 6.93
C VAL A 5 -4.97 -21.20 7.13
N LYS A 6 -5.20 -21.84 8.29
CA LYS A 6 -4.67 -23.19 8.57
C LYS A 6 -5.13 -24.23 7.54
N ALA A 7 -6.39 -24.18 7.11
CA ALA A 7 -6.92 -25.09 6.10
C ALA A 7 -6.27 -24.85 4.73
N LEU A 8 -6.08 -23.60 4.31
CA LEU A 8 -5.38 -23.24 3.07
C LEU A 8 -3.93 -23.71 3.10
N HIS A 9 -3.22 -23.50 4.21
CA HIS A 9 -1.86 -24.00 4.40
C HIS A 9 -1.77 -25.51 4.34
N SER A 10 -2.74 -26.22 4.91
CA SER A 10 -2.80 -27.69 4.86
C SER A 10 -3.01 -28.22 3.44
N ALA A 11 -3.54 -27.39 2.55
CA ALA A 11 -3.66 -27.65 1.11
C ALA A 11 -2.45 -27.13 0.30
N GLY A 12 -1.41 -26.60 0.94
CA GLY A 12 -0.23 -26.03 0.27
C GLY A 12 -0.48 -24.67 -0.40
N ILE A 13 -1.50 -23.93 0.05
CA ILE A 13 -1.88 -22.63 -0.52
C ILE A 13 -1.45 -21.52 0.44
N GLU A 14 -0.60 -20.61 -0.04
CA GLU A 14 -0.22 -19.39 0.69
C GLU A 14 -1.35 -18.35 0.69
N VAL A 15 -1.40 -17.53 1.75
CA VAL A 15 -2.41 -16.52 1.98
C VAL A 15 -1.78 -15.14 2.01
N LEU A 16 -2.14 -14.32 1.02
CA LEU A 16 -1.79 -12.91 0.97
C LEU A 16 -3.01 -12.06 1.31
N VAL A 17 -2.85 -11.09 2.22
CA VAL A 17 -3.94 -10.20 2.65
C VAL A 17 -3.86 -8.87 1.91
N GLY A 18 -4.98 -8.46 1.32
CA GLY A 18 -5.15 -7.12 0.77
C GLY A 18 -5.27 -6.08 1.87
N LEU A 19 -4.43 -5.04 1.84
CA LEU A 19 -4.40 -3.97 2.84
C LEU A 19 -4.41 -2.60 2.16
N SER A 20 -5.03 -1.61 2.80
CA SER A 20 -4.94 -0.21 2.38
C SER A 20 -4.56 0.65 3.58
N TYR A 21 -3.52 1.45 3.40
CA TYR A 21 -3.02 2.39 4.41
C TYR A 21 -2.90 3.82 3.86
N ALA A 22 -3.42 4.10 2.67
CA ALA A 22 -3.38 5.44 2.08
C ALA A 22 -4.46 6.37 2.65
N THR A 23 -5.65 5.81 2.94
CA THR A 23 -6.82 6.54 3.45
C THR A 23 -7.61 5.70 4.44
N THR A 24 -8.69 6.26 5.00
CA THR A 24 -9.61 5.59 5.91
C THR A 24 -11.06 5.80 5.46
N ALA A 25 -11.99 5.08 6.09
CA ALA A 25 -13.43 5.25 5.86
C ALA A 25 -14.03 6.52 6.51
N GLU A 26 -13.20 7.39 7.11
CA GLU A 26 -13.67 8.54 7.90
C GLU A 26 -14.05 9.78 7.06
N GLY A 27 -14.07 9.64 5.74
CA GLY A 27 -14.53 10.68 4.82
C GLY A 27 -13.62 11.90 4.73
N THR A 28 -14.11 12.92 4.05
CA THR A 28 -13.43 14.22 3.86
C THR A 28 -13.86 15.22 4.93
N ASP A 29 -13.26 16.41 4.94
CA ASP A 29 -13.72 17.49 5.83
C ASP A 29 -15.11 18.02 5.46
N GLU A 30 -15.52 17.90 4.20
CA GLU A 30 -16.88 18.22 3.76
C GLU A 30 -17.91 17.20 4.27
N HIS A 31 -17.51 15.92 4.37
CA HIS A 31 -18.38 14.83 4.80
C HIS A 31 -17.70 13.95 5.87
N PRO A 32 -17.44 14.50 7.07
CA PRO A 32 -16.63 13.83 8.09
C PRO A 32 -17.41 12.71 8.77
N ARG A 33 -16.74 11.58 8.99
CA ARG A 33 -17.24 10.44 9.76
C ARG A 33 -16.21 10.06 10.83
N PRO A 34 -16.23 10.70 12.01
CA PRO A 34 -15.28 10.41 13.09
C PRO A 34 -15.61 9.07 13.76
N LEU A 35 -15.06 7.99 13.20
CA LEU A 35 -15.28 6.61 13.65
C LEU A 35 -14.11 6.11 14.53
N SER A 36 -12.92 6.68 14.35
CA SER A 36 -11.68 6.24 14.97
C SER A 36 -10.63 7.37 14.95
N LEU A 37 -9.64 7.32 14.05
CA LEU A 37 -8.45 8.16 14.06
C LEU A 37 -8.76 9.66 14.05
N ARG A 38 -9.76 10.07 13.27
CA ARG A 38 -10.22 11.46 13.15
C ARG A 38 -10.78 11.96 14.49
N GLY A 39 -11.49 11.10 15.22
CA GLY A 39 -12.04 11.42 16.54
C GLY A 39 -11.02 11.33 17.68
N VAL A 40 -9.97 10.50 17.52
CA VAL A 40 -8.88 10.38 18.51
C VAL A 40 -7.94 11.58 18.42
N ASP A 41 -7.33 11.80 17.24
CA ASP A 41 -6.47 12.94 16.97
C ASP A 41 -6.17 13.03 15.46
N ALA A 42 -7.03 13.73 14.72
CA ALA A 42 -6.87 13.86 13.27
C ALA A 42 -5.49 14.43 12.87
N ALA A 43 -4.94 15.36 13.65
CA ALA A 43 -3.68 16.01 13.34
C ALA A 43 -2.46 15.08 13.52
N SER A 44 -2.58 14.02 14.32
CA SER A 44 -1.52 13.01 14.47
C SER A 44 -1.53 11.94 13.38
N TYR A 45 -2.67 11.72 12.69
CA TYR A 45 -2.81 10.63 11.70
C TYR A 45 -2.93 11.08 10.25
N TYR A 46 -3.62 12.19 9.98
CA TYR A 46 -3.89 12.65 8.62
C TYR A 46 -2.91 13.72 8.17
N ARG A 47 -2.75 13.89 6.86
CA ARG A 47 -2.01 15.04 6.32
C ARG A 47 -2.87 16.30 6.50
N VAL A 48 -2.26 17.36 7.03
CA VAL A 48 -2.93 18.62 7.40
C VAL A 48 -2.32 19.76 6.59
N ARG A 49 -3.17 20.62 6.01
CA ARG A 49 -2.79 21.88 5.35
C ARG A 49 -2.49 22.97 6.38
N GLU A 50 -1.87 24.06 5.95
CA GLU A 50 -1.55 25.19 6.85
C GLU A 50 -2.78 25.78 7.56
N GLN A 51 -3.97 25.71 6.95
CA GLN A 51 -5.22 26.19 7.57
C GLN A 51 -5.91 25.15 8.50
N GLY A 52 -5.29 24.01 8.77
CA GLY A 52 -5.86 22.95 9.61
C GLY A 52 -6.78 21.96 8.89
N ALA A 53 -7.13 22.22 7.63
CA ALA A 53 -7.91 21.30 6.80
C ALA A 53 -7.11 20.05 6.45
N LEU A 54 -7.77 18.89 6.47
CA LEU A 54 -7.17 17.63 6.07
C LEU A 54 -7.00 17.57 4.54
N VAL A 55 -5.91 16.95 4.10
CA VAL A 55 -5.66 16.74 2.68
C VAL A 55 -6.46 15.54 2.21
N GLU A 56 -7.31 15.73 1.20
CA GLU A 56 -8.00 14.63 0.53
C GLU A 56 -7.03 13.70 -0.19
N TRP A 57 -7.34 12.41 -0.17
CA TRP A 57 -6.57 11.41 -0.90
C TRP A 57 -6.80 11.56 -2.40
N ALA A 58 -5.72 11.41 -3.18
CA ALA A 58 -5.68 11.75 -4.60
C ALA A 58 -6.64 10.90 -5.46
N GLU A 59 -6.92 9.66 -5.05
CA GLU A 59 -7.87 8.78 -5.76
C GLU A 59 -9.33 8.95 -5.29
N GLY A 60 -9.59 9.88 -4.36
CA GLY A 60 -10.90 10.13 -3.77
C GLY A 60 -11.28 9.15 -2.66
N ALA A 61 -12.43 9.35 -2.02
CA ALA A 61 -13.00 8.52 -0.94
C ALA A 61 -12.58 8.81 0.51
N GLY A 62 -11.68 9.77 0.78
CA GLY A 62 -11.35 10.16 2.15
C GLY A 62 -10.16 11.10 2.26
N CYS A 63 -9.68 11.30 3.49
CA CYS A 63 -8.44 12.03 3.76
C CYS A 63 -7.21 11.12 3.72
N ALA A 64 -6.08 11.66 3.26
CA ALA A 64 -4.81 10.95 3.19
C ALA A 64 -4.19 10.81 4.59
N LEU A 65 -3.75 9.60 4.93
CA LEU A 65 -2.89 9.37 6.08
C LEU A 65 -1.49 9.97 5.83
N ASP A 66 -0.83 10.42 6.88
CA ASP A 66 0.51 11.01 6.79
C ASP A 66 1.59 10.03 7.24
N HIS A 67 2.14 9.26 6.31
CA HIS A 67 3.18 8.25 6.56
C HIS A 67 4.52 8.83 7.02
N SER A 68 4.70 10.16 6.97
CA SER A 68 5.86 10.81 7.59
C SER A 68 5.77 10.82 9.11
N LYS A 69 4.55 10.74 9.68
CA LYS A 69 4.30 10.79 11.12
C LYS A 69 4.59 9.46 11.79
N HIS A 70 5.15 9.53 13.00
CA HIS A 70 5.51 8.35 13.77
C HIS A 70 4.30 7.48 14.09
N GLN A 71 3.17 8.09 14.48
CA GLN A 71 1.94 7.42 14.84
C GLN A 71 1.39 6.56 13.70
N VAL A 72 1.41 7.08 12.47
CA VAL A 72 0.97 6.36 11.26
C VAL A 72 1.93 5.21 10.95
N LYS A 73 3.25 5.42 11.05
CA LYS A 73 4.22 4.35 10.82
C LYS A 73 4.05 3.20 11.82
N THR A 74 3.90 3.51 13.10
CA THR A 74 3.66 2.51 14.14
C THR A 74 2.35 1.77 13.90
N LEU A 75 1.26 2.48 13.56
CA LEU A 75 -0.02 1.88 13.22
C LEU A 75 0.10 0.86 12.07
N VAL A 76 0.78 1.23 10.99
CA VAL A 76 0.98 0.35 9.83
C VAL A 76 1.82 -0.87 10.21
N LEU A 77 2.98 -0.67 10.85
CA LEU A 77 3.87 -1.76 11.22
C LEU A 77 3.19 -2.73 12.18
N ASP A 78 2.53 -2.23 13.23
CA ASP A 78 1.86 -3.09 14.21
C ASP A 78 0.67 -3.83 13.59
N SER A 79 -0.06 -3.20 12.68
CA SER A 79 -1.13 -3.86 11.91
C SER A 79 -0.58 -5.01 11.06
N MET A 80 0.49 -4.80 10.30
CA MET A 80 1.12 -5.85 9.49
C MET A 80 1.70 -6.97 10.36
N ARG A 81 2.39 -6.62 11.45
CA ARG A 81 2.93 -7.58 12.43
C ARG A 81 1.82 -8.42 13.05
N HIS A 82 0.67 -7.81 13.37
CA HIS A 82 -0.47 -8.53 13.90
C HIS A 82 -0.97 -9.59 12.91
N TRP A 83 -1.16 -9.23 11.63
CA TRP A 83 -1.54 -10.21 10.61
C TRP A 83 -0.51 -11.33 10.46
N ALA A 84 0.78 -10.99 10.43
CA ALA A 84 1.88 -11.96 10.32
C ALA A 84 1.95 -12.91 11.52
N ALA A 85 1.97 -12.37 12.75
CA ALA A 85 2.17 -13.15 13.96
C ALA A 85 0.91 -13.91 14.37
N GLU A 86 -0.25 -13.25 14.38
CA GLU A 86 -1.48 -13.82 14.93
C GLU A 86 -2.25 -14.68 13.94
N TYR A 87 -2.26 -14.28 12.66
CA TYR A 87 -2.99 -14.99 11.61
C TYR A 87 -2.08 -15.84 10.74
N ARG A 88 -0.76 -15.68 10.83
CA ARG A 88 0.24 -16.47 10.09
C ARG A 88 0.06 -16.34 8.58
N VAL A 89 -0.21 -15.13 8.09
CA VAL A 89 -0.29 -14.86 6.65
C VAL A 89 1.10 -14.89 6.01
N ASP A 90 1.17 -15.19 4.72
CA ASP A 90 2.42 -15.37 3.97
C ASP A 90 2.87 -14.09 3.25
N GLY A 91 2.01 -13.08 3.22
CA GLY A 91 2.30 -11.82 2.58
C GLY A 91 1.14 -10.84 2.51
N PHE A 92 1.38 -9.75 1.80
CA PHE A 92 0.51 -8.60 1.71
C PHE A 92 0.41 -8.08 0.27
N TYR A 93 -0.79 -7.63 -0.08
CA TYR A 93 -1.09 -6.93 -1.32
C TYR A 93 -1.57 -5.52 -0.96
N VAL A 94 -0.69 -4.53 -1.06
CA VAL A 94 -0.89 -3.19 -0.50
C VAL A 94 -1.45 -2.25 -1.58
N TYR A 95 -2.66 -1.76 -1.35
CA TYR A 95 -3.32 -0.73 -2.14
C TYR A 95 -2.91 0.66 -1.66
N GLY A 96 -2.86 1.62 -2.58
CA GLY A 96 -2.30 2.95 -2.39
C GLY A 96 -0.81 2.91 -2.05
N ALA A 97 -0.06 1.96 -2.58
CA ALA A 97 1.34 1.75 -2.18
C ALA A 97 2.25 2.93 -2.55
N THR A 98 1.89 3.70 -3.59
CA THR A 98 2.62 4.90 -4.02
C THR A 98 2.54 6.05 -3.02
N GLU A 99 1.53 6.05 -2.16
CA GLU A 99 1.29 7.04 -1.13
C GLU A 99 2.18 6.80 0.08
N LEU A 100 2.44 5.53 0.40
CA LEU A 100 3.36 5.13 1.47
C LEU A 100 4.80 5.57 1.19
N GLN A 101 5.12 5.90 -0.06
CA GLN A 101 6.42 6.47 -0.47
C GLN A 101 6.52 7.99 -0.21
N GLN A 102 5.41 8.67 0.10
CA GLN A 102 5.40 10.12 0.20
C GLN A 102 6.02 10.63 1.51
N GLY A 103 6.76 11.73 1.40
CA GLY A 103 7.24 12.53 2.51
C GLY A 103 6.22 13.55 3.02
N LYS A 104 6.68 14.46 3.88
CA LYS A 104 5.83 15.44 4.57
C LYS A 104 5.18 16.43 3.60
N ALA A 105 5.86 16.81 2.52
CA ALA A 105 5.34 17.70 1.50
C ALA A 105 4.63 16.96 0.35
N GLY A 106 4.42 15.64 0.48
CA GLY A 106 3.83 14.80 -0.57
C GLY A 106 4.83 14.37 -1.65
N GLU A 107 6.11 14.71 -1.49
CA GLU A 107 7.19 14.34 -2.39
C GLU A 107 7.46 12.83 -2.36
N GLN A 108 7.76 12.25 -3.52
CA GLN A 108 8.10 10.82 -3.63
C GLN A 108 9.54 10.59 -3.17
N LEU A 109 9.71 9.97 -2.00
CA LEU A 109 11.03 9.75 -1.43
C LEU A 109 11.73 8.57 -2.11
N ARG A 110 13.05 8.66 -2.31
CA ARG A 110 13.85 7.51 -2.76
C ARG A 110 14.02 6.46 -1.66
N ILE A 111 14.06 6.90 -0.41
CA ILE A 111 14.20 6.07 0.78
C ILE A 111 13.05 6.45 1.74
N PRO A 112 11.82 6.03 1.44
CA PRO A 112 10.67 6.33 2.30
C PRO A 112 10.77 5.57 3.63
N PRO A 113 10.76 6.27 4.78
CA PRO A 113 10.98 5.65 6.08
C PRO A 113 10.02 4.51 6.44
N LEU A 114 8.76 4.57 5.95
CA LEU A 114 7.79 3.51 6.22
C LEU A 114 8.13 2.22 5.47
N LEU A 115 8.39 2.29 4.16
CA LEU A 115 8.71 1.09 3.38
C LEU A 115 10.07 0.52 3.77
N GLU A 116 11.03 1.38 4.14
CA GLU A 116 12.31 0.94 4.72
C GLU A 116 12.06 0.16 6.02
N ALA A 117 11.25 0.70 6.93
CA ALA A 117 10.91 0.02 8.17
C ALA A 117 10.21 -1.32 7.93
N VAL A 118 9.30 -1.41 6.96
CA VAL A 118 8.65 -2.68 6.58
C VAL A 118 9.67 -3.69 6.05
N ALA A 119 10.61 -3.25 5.20
CA ALA A 119 11.61 -4.14 4.62
C ALA A 119 12.63 -4.67 5.63
N LEU A 120 12.95 -3.87 6.65
CA LEU A 120 13.92 -4.21 7.70
C LEU A 120 13.28 -4.81 8.96
N ASP A 121 11.96 -4.92 9.01
CA ASP A 121 11.26 -5.44 10.17
C ASP A 121 11.51 -6.94 10.36
N PRO A 122 11.96 -7.41 11.54
CA PRO A 122 12.30 -8.81 11.76
C PRO A 122 11.11 -9.78 11.73
N VAL A 123 9.89 -9.29 11.96
CA VAL A 123 8.66 -10.09 11.89
C VAL A 123 8.12 -10.16 10.47
N LEU A 124 8.27 -9.08 9.69
CA LEU A 124 7.81 -9.00 8.30
C LEU A 124 8.85 -9.53 7.30
N ASN A 125 10.12 -9.64 7.71
CA ASN A 125 11.19 -10.17 6.89
C ASN A 125 10.84 -11.60 6.42
N GLY A 126 10.97 -11.85 5.12
CA GLY A 126 10.65 -13.13 4.49
C GLY A 126 9.19 -13.27 4.03
N LEU A 127 8.30 -12.36 4.41
CA LEU A 127 6.94 -12.30 3.86
C LEU A 127 6.93 -11.63 2.48
N LYS A 128 5.99 -12.04 1.63
CA LYS A 128 5.84 -11.49 0.28
C LYS A 128 5.06 -10.18 0.36
N VAL A 129 5.65 -9.06 -0.06
CA VAL A 129 4.95 -7.76 -0.08
C VAL A 129 4.82 -7.29 -1.52
N PHE A 130 3.62 -6.96 -1.95
CA PHE A 130 3.36 -6.47 -3.30
C PHE A 130 2.60 -5.14 -3.29
N ALA A 131 3.07 -4.18 -4.08
CA ALA A 131 2.34 -2.96 -4.39
C ALA A 131 1.26 -3.25 -5.45
N ALA A 132 0.00 -3.06 -5.08
CA ALA A 132 -1.17 -3.50 -5.85
C ALA A 132 -1.46 -2.61 -7.06
N ASP A 133 -1.16 -1.32 -6.98
CA ASP A 133 -1.70 -0.28 -7.85
C ASP A 133 -0.66 0.71 -8.35
N VAL A 134 0.57 0.23 -8.59
CA VAL A 134 1.60 1.04 -9.23
C VAL A 134 1.13 1.49 -10.63
N PRO A 135 1.09 2.80 -10.91
CA PRO A 135 0.70 3.30 -12.22
C PRO A 135 1.78 2.96 -13.26
N PRO A 136 1.43 2.77 -14.55
CA PRO A 136 2.40 2.39 -15.60
C PRO A 136 3.67 3.22 -15.64
N ALA A 137 3.58 4.54 -15.43
CA ALA A 137 4.71 5.46 -15.43
C ALA A 137 5.67 5.30 -14.24
N ARG A 138 5.31 4.47 -13.25
CA ARG A 138 6.07 4.23 -12.01
C ARG A 138 6.49 2.78 -11.82
N VAL A 139 6.11 1.88 -12.73
CA VAL A 139 6.52 0.47 -12.66
C VAL A 139 8.05 0.39 -12.70
N GLY A 140 8.63 -0.33 -11.74
CA GLY A 140 10.06 -0.49 -11.53
C GLY A 140 10.73 0.66 -10.77
N ALA A 141 9.97 1.69 -10.37
CA ALA A 141 10.52 2.86 -9.67
C ALA A 141 10.22 2.87 -8.17
N MET A 142 9.50 1.87 -7.62
CA MET A 142 9.31 1.79 -6.18
C MET A 142 10.62 1.36 -5.50
N PRO A 143 10.94 1.91 -4.32
CA PRO A 143 12.06 1.46 -3.54
C PRO A 143 11.75 0.07 -3.00
N HIS A 144 12.47 -0.93 -3.52
CA HIS A 144 12.06 -2.32 -3.36
C HIS A 144 12.79 -3.08 -2.25
N TRP A 145 14.03 -2.71 -1.90
CA TRP A 145 14.91 -3.44 -0.96
C TRP A 145 14.98 -4.97 -1.19
N LYS A 146 14.67 -5.43 -2.41
CA LYS A 146 14.44 -6.84 -2.78
C LYS A 146 13.32 -7.55 -2.01
N VAL A 147 12.46 -6.80 -1.32
CA VAL A 147 11.32 -7.30 -0.53
C VAL A 147 9.99 -6.97 -1.21
N LEU A 148 9.87 -5.77 -1.78
CA LEU A 148 8.63 -5.29 -2.41
C LEU A 148 8.60 -5.69 -3.89
N GLY A 149 7.60 -6.47 -4.28
CA GLY A 149 7.20 -6.66 -5.67
C GLY A 149 6.17 -5.62 -6.10
N GLU A 150 5.97 -5.50 -7.42
CA GLU A 150 5.01 -4.54 -7.98
C GLU A 150 4.06 -5.23 -8.95
N ARG A 151 2.78 -4.83 -8.95
CA ARG A 151 1.87 -5.20 -10.02
C ARG A 151 2.33 -4.52 -11.32
N ASN A 152 2.79 -5.31 -12.27
CA ASN A 152 3.23 -4.80 -13.56
C ASN A 152 2.04 -4.41 -14.46
N ALA A 153 1.66 -3.13 -14.41
CA ALA A 153 0.61 -2.58 -15.25
C ALA A 153 1.00 -2.53 -16.75
N LEU A 154 2.28 -2.37 -17.07
CA LEU A 154 2.79 -2.37 -18.46
C LEU A 154 2.53 -3.72 -19.12
N PHE A 155 2.88 -4.82 -18.43
CA PHE A 155 2.60 -6.18 -18.91
C PHE A 155 1.11 -6.40 -19.21
N ARG A 156 0.22 -5.95 -18.30
CA ARG A 156 -1.24 -6.05 -18.50
C ARG A 156 -1.66 -5.31 -19.77
N ASP A 157 -1.17 -4.09 -19.96
CA ASP A 157 -1.58 -3.21 -21.06
C ASP A 157 -1.05 -3.73 -22.41
N ASP A 158 0.20 -4.20 -22.44
CA ASP A 158 0.81 -4.81 -23.62
C ASP A 158 0.15 -6.13 -23.99
N ALA A 159 -0.14 -7.00 -23.02
CA ALA A 159 -0.87 -8.25 -23.25
C ALA A 159 -2.25 -7.98 -23.85
N ARG A 160 -2.99 -7.02 -23.30
CA ARG A 160 -4.31 -6.62 -23.82
C ARG A 160 -4.21 -6.07 -25.24
N ARG A 161 -3.22 -5.22 -25.52
CA ARG A 161 -3.01 -4.65 -26.85
C ARG A 161 -2.69 -5.74 -27.87
N PHE A 162 -1.77 -6.65 -27.53
CA PHE A 162 -1.38 -7.77 -28.38
C PHE A 162 -2.57 -8.70 -28.68
N LEU A 163 -3.27 -9.17 -27.64
CA LEU A 163 -4.37 -10.12 -27.79
C LEU A 163 -5.61 -9.52 -28.49
N SER A 164 -5.81 -8.20 -28.40
CA SER A 164 -6.94 -7.52 -29.06
C SER A 164 -6.69 -7.18 -30.53
N GLY A 165 -5.52 -7.49 -31.10
CA GLY A 165 -5.18 -7.19 -32.49
C GLY A 165 -5.00 -5.70 -32.80
N ARG A 166 -4.99 -4.84 -31.78
CA ARG A 166 -4.67 -3.41 -31.93
C ARG A 166 -3.15 -3.29 -32.13
N GLY A 167 -2.71 -3.18 -33.39
CA GLY A 167 -1.30 -3.25 -33.80
C GLY A 167 -0.29 -2.49 -32.92
N GLY A 168 0.94 -3.03 -32.83
CA GLY A 168 2.08 -2.43 -32.12
C GLY A 168 2.48 -3.07 -30.78
N GLY A 169 1.89 -4.21 -30.39
CA GLY A 169 2.14 -4.86 -29.09
C GLY A 169 3.34 -5.81 -29.02
N ALA A 170 3.87 -6.31 -30.15
CA ALA A 170 4.93 -7.32 -30.11
C ALA A 170 6.28 -6.77 -29.60
N ALA A 171 6.57 -5.49 -29.81
CA ALA A 171 7.84 -4.88 -29.38
C ALA A 171 7.96 -4.72 -27.86
N GLY A 172 6.85 -4.56 -27.12
CA GLY A 172 6.85 -4.42 -25.66
C GLY A 172 7.15 -5.72 -24.89
N PHE A 173 7.04 -6.87 -25.56
CA PHE A 173 7.38 -8.18 -24.98
C PHE A 173 8.84 -8.59 -25.21
N VAL A 174 9.59 -7.84 -26.03
CA VAL A 174 10.98 -8.15 -26.40
C VAL A 174 11.92 -7.20 -25.67
N THR A 175 12.09 -7.39 -24.37
CA THR A 175 13.20 -6.83 -23.57
C THR A 175 13.53 -7.76 -22.42
#